data_AF-A0A7S0TP40-F1
#
_entry.id   AF-A0A7S0TP40-F1
#
_cell.length_a   1.000
_cell.length_b   1.000
_cell.length_c   1.000
_cell.angle_alpha   90.00
_cell.angle_beta   90.00
_cell.angle_gamma   90.00
#
_symmetry.space_group_name_H-M   'P 1'
#
loop_
_entity.id
_entity.type
_entity.pdbx_description
1 polymer ?
#
loop_
_entity_poly.entity_id
_entity_poly.type
_entity_poly.pdbx_seq_one_letter_code
_entity_poly.pdbx_strand_id
1 'polypeptide(L)'
;GAFLVFGGGEGGGGGGGTHNDATLRLFGKKESDVRVVLYRDHAAWCPYCQKTWLLMEEKQIPYRIEKINMRSYGDKPDWFLQKVPRGLLPAVEIDGKMMTESLQIMQTLDQMFPTDNMMLPYGDKAKMGLAQDLLGLERELFGAWCSYVFQPGERAKGLFESTMSRVDKALGATPGPWFLGGDYPTLVDMQYVSHIERMLPSCLYWKGMRIRGSGKYPNVDAWFAAFEERPTYVATKGDFYTHVTDIPPQYGPGQPVDAAAPFIPKIDGSAREGWSLPLPPLSGDSLEPVL
;
A
#
# COMPACT_ATOMS: atom_id res chain seq x y z
N GLY A 1 5.38 -32.69 -6.93
CA GLY A 1 6.79 -32.65 -6.49
C GLY A 1 7.43 -31.38 -7.01
N ALA A 2 7.59 -30.40 -6.14
CA ALA A 2 8.51 -29.27 -6.19
C ALA A 2 8.17 -28.40 -4.97
N PHE A 3 8.62 -28.86 -3.80
CA PHE A 3 8.62 -28.02 -2.59
C PHE A 3 9.73 -26.98 -2.80
N LEU A 4 9.34 -25.72 -2.99
CA LEU A 4 10.27 -24.60 -2.76
C LEU A 4 10.40 -24.46 -1.24
N VAL A 5 11.41 -25.15 -0.71
CA VAL A 5 11.95 -24.92 0.62
C VAL A 5 12.56 -23.53 0.59
N PHE A 6 11.86 -22.53 1.12
CA PHE A 6 12.52 -21.29 1.55
C PHE A 6 13.40 -21.67 2.73
N GLY A 7 14.69 -21.83 2.44
CA GLY A 7 15.69 -22.07 3.47
C GLY A 7 15.64 -20.95 4.49
N GLY A 8 15.66 -21.34 5.78
CA GLY A 8 16.02 -20.44 6.86
C GLY A 8 17.43 -19.93 6.61
N GLY A 9 17.53 -18.76 5.99
CA GLY A 9 18.75 -18.00 5.86
C GLY A 9 18.81 -16.98 6.99
N GLU A 10 19.87 -17.04 7.77
CA GLU A 10 20.34 -15.94 8.61
C GLU A 10 20.25 -14.61 7.82
N GLY A 11 19.79 -13.54 8.48
CA GLY A 11 19.46 -12.23 7.92
C GLY A 11 20.13 -11.89 6.59
N GLY A 12 19.33 -11.96 5.52
CA GLY A 12 19.79 -11.93 4.13
C GLY A 12 20.68 -10.73 3.82
N GLY A 13 21.88 -11.01 3.32
CA GLY A 13 22.73 -10.00 2.68
C GLY A 13 21.91 -9.26 1.61
N GLY A 14 21.96 -7.93 1.62
CA GLY A 14 20.97 -7.05 0.96
C GLY A 14 20.87 -7.09 -0.58
N GLY A 15 21.31 -8.17 -1.23
CA GLY A 15 21.13 -8.44 -2.66
C GLY A 15 19.87 -9.24 -3.02
N GLY A 16 19.07 -9.70 -2.04
CA GLY A 16 17.80 -10.39 -2.31
C GLY A 16 16.68 -9.49 -2.84
N GLY A 17 15.62 -10.12 -3.38
CA GLY A 17 14.40 -9.44 -3.79
C GLY A 17 13.64 -8.81 -2.61
N THR A 18 12.60 -8.03 -2.93
CA THR A 18 11.74 -7.40 -1.92
C THR A 18 11.09 -8.44 -1.03
N HIS A 19 11.25 -8.29 0.29
CA HIS A 19 10.69 -9.23 1.26
C HIS A 19 10.44 -8.58 2.61
N ASN A 20 9.37 -9.01 3.29
CA ASN A 20 8.96 -8.49 4.60
C ASN A 20 10.02 -8.69 5.70
N ASP A 21 10.87 -9.70 5.55
CA ASP A 21 11.91 -10.04 6.51
C ASP A 21 13.27 -9.40 6.25
N ALA A 22 13.39 -8.59 5.20
CA ALA A 22 14.61 -7.85 4.94
C ALA A 22 14.90 -6.87 6.08
N THR A 23 16.17 -6.83 6.51
CA THR A 23 16.72 -5.83 7.44
C THR A 23 17.75 -4.92 6.76
N LEU A 24 18.16 -5.25 5.53
CA LEU A 24 19.12 -4.51 4.72
C LEU A 24 18.80 -4.73 3.24
N ARG A 25 18.83 -3.65 2.45
CA ARG A 25 18.72 -3.68 0.98
C ARG A 25 19.80 -2.80 0.36
N LEU A 26 20.55 -3.36 -0.58
CA LEU A 26 21.76 -2.75 -1.15
C LEU A 26 21.65 -2.46 -2.64
N PHE A 27 20.85 -3.23 -3.40
CA PHE A 27 20.69 -3.05 -4.85
C PHE A 27 22.03 -3.00 -5.61
N GLY A 28 22.96 -3.87 -5.23
CA GLY A 28 24.31 -3.94 -5.82
C GLY A 28 25.30 -2.88 -5.31
N LYS A 29 24.88 -1.99 -4.40
CA LYS A 29 25.76 -0.98 -3.76
C LYS A 29 26.43 -1.53 -2.51
N LYS A 30 27.40 -0.80 -1.95
CA LYS A 30 28.09 -1.21 -0.73
C LYS A 30 27.28 -0.82 0.50
N GLU A 31 27.45 -1.56 1.58
CA GLU A 31 26.82 -1.23 2.86
C GLU A 31 27.28 0.13 3.40
N SER A 32 28.50 0.57 3.07
CA SER A 32 29.01 1.92 3.36
C SER A 32 28.24 3.04 2.65
N ASP A 33 27.48 2.71 1.60
CA ASP A 33 26.70 3.68 0.82
C ASP A 33 25.29 3.87 1.41
N VAL A 34 24.92 3.09 2.43
CA VAL A 34 23.62 3.16 3.08
C VAL A 34 23.53 4.40 3.95
N ARG A 35 22.64 5.32 3.54
CA ARG A 35 22.37 6.59 4.23
C ARG A 35 21.02 6.64 4.92
N VAL A 36 20.20 5.60 4.72
CA VAL A 36 18.79 5.58 5.09
C VAL A 36 18.49 4.42 6.02
N VAL A 37 17.79 4.69 7.13
CA VAL A 37 17.14 3.69 7.98
C VAL A 37 15.63 3.90 7.91
N LEU A 38 14.90 2.90 7.44
CA LEU A 38 13.44 2.87 7.45
C LEU A 38 12.95 2.18 8.73
N TYR A 39 12.22 2.91 9.56
CA TYR A 39 11.46 2.36 10.67
C TYR A 39 10.05 2.05 10.16
N ARG A 40 9.69 0.76 10.12
CA ARG A 40 8.38 0.27 9.67
C ARG A 40 7.84 -0.80 10.59
N ASP A 41 6.56 -1.14 10.41
CA ASP A 41 5.88 -2.15 11.21
C ASP A 41 6.46 -3.56 10.99
N HIS A 42 6.13 -4.58 11.80
CA HIS A 42 6.68 -5.94 11.62
C HIS A 42 6.01 -6.73 10.49
N ALA A 43 4.75 -6.43 10.20
CA ALA A 43 3.87 -7.29 9.40
C ALA A 43 3.52 -6.72 8.01
N ALA A 44 4.08 -5.56 7.66
CA ALA A 44 3.74 -4.77 6.46
C ALA A 44 2.27 -4.32 6.39
N TRP A 45 1.64 -4.16 7.55
CA TRP A 45 0.23 -3.79 7.67
C TRP A 45 -0.01 -2.28 7.57
N CYS A 46 1.02 -1.46 7.80
CA CYS A 46 0.85 -0.01 7.76
C CYS A 46 0.87 0.50 6.29
N PRO A 47 -0.23 1.11 5.79
CA PRO A 47 -0.27 1.62 4.41
C PRO A 47 0.76 2.73 4.19
N TYR A 48 0.97 3.55 5.21
CA TYR A 48 1.95 4.63 5.16
C TYR A 48 3.37 4.08 5.04
N CYS A 49 3.69 2.97 5.71
CA CYS A 49 4.97 2.29 5.57
C CYS A 49 5.09 1.66 4.18
N GLN A 50 4.04 0.99 3.72
CA GLN A 50 4.02 0.31 2.42
C GLN A 50 4.36 1.27 1.27
N LYS A 51 3.73 2.44 1.17
CA LYS A 51 4.03 3.39 0.07
C LYS A 51 5.45 3.97 0.13
N THR A 52 5.97 4.24 1.33
CA THR A 52 7.37 4.67 1.49
C THR A 52 8.33 3.55 1.11
N TRP A 53 8.03 2.32 1.52
CA TRP A 53 8.82 1.15 1.18
C TRP A 53 8.83 0.91 -0.33
N LEU A 54 7.67 0.91 -0.98
CA LEU A 54 7.53 0.82 -2.44
C LEU A 54 8.38 1.85 -3.17
N LEU A 55 8.37 3.12 -2.71
CA LEU A 55 9.18 4.17 -3.32
C LEU A 55 10.67 3.87 -3.25
N MET A 56 11.15 3.43 -2.08
CA MET A 56 12.56 3.10 -1.89
C MET A 56 12.99 1.90 -2.74
N GLU A 57 12.10 0.92 -2.90
CA GLU A 57 12.31 -0.26 -3.74
C GLU A 57 12.38 0.08 -5.23
N GLU A 58 11.39 0.79 -5.75
CA GLU A 58 11.36 1.21 -7.18
C GLU A 58 12.54 2.13 -7.52
N LYS A 59 12.94 3.00 -6.60
CA LYS A 59 14.13 3.86 -6.77
C LYS A 59 15.45 3.16 -6.47
N GLN A 60 15.42 1.92 -5.98
CA GLN A 60 16.61 1.15 -5.59
C GLN A 60 17.56 1.92 -4.64
N ILE A 61 16.97 2.62 -3.66
CA ILE A 61 17.71 3.38 -2.64
C ILE A 61 18.26 2.39 -1.62
N PRO A 62 19.57 2.28 -1.34
CA PRO A 62 20.07 1.40 -0.29
C PRO A 62 19.65 1.86 1.11
N TYR A 63 19.18 0.92 1.94
CA TYR A 63 18.63 1.23 3.25
C TYR A 63 18.68 0.05 4.22
N ARG A 64 18.64 0.37 5.52
CA ARG A 64 18.36 -0.57 6.59
C ARG A 64 16.90 -0.51 6.99
N ILE A 65 16.40 -1.60 7.57
CA ILE A 65 15.07 -1.68 8.13
C ILE A 65 15.17 -1.97 9.63
N GLU A 66 14.52 -1.12 10.42
CA GLU A 66 14.25 -1.36 11.84
C GLU A 66 12.75 -1.63 12.02
N LYS A 67 12.41 -2.80 12.54
CA LYS A 67 11.01 -3.21 12.73
C LYS A 67 10.50 -2.71 14.08
N ILE A 68 9.39 -1.98 14.07
CA ILE A 68 8.79 -1.34 15.24
C ILE A 68 7.34 -1.79 15.35
N ASN A 69 6.90 -2.24 16.53
CA ASN A 69 5.50 -2.61 16.75
C ASN A 69 4.54 -1.48 16.38
N MET A 70 3.43 -1.80 15.72
CA MET A 70 2.29 -0.89 15.69
C MET A 70 1.55 -0.96 17.01
N ARG A 71 0.85 0.13 17.34
CA ARG A 71 0.04 0.24 18.55
C ARG A 71 -0.99 -0.89 18.68
N SER A 72 -1.44 -1.43 17.55
CA SER A 72 -2.44 -2.48 17.45
C SER A 72 -2.00 -3.84 17.96
N TYR A 73 -0.70 -4.13 18.04
CA TYR A 73 -0.20 -5.47 18.43
C TYR A 73 0.99 -5.45 19.38
N GLY A 74 1.40 -4.30 19.90
CA GLY A 74 2.39 -4.23 20.97
C GLY A 74 2.89 -2.82 21.28
N ASP A 75 3.55 -2.71 22.43
CA ASP A 75 4.23 -1.48 22.81
C ASP A 75 5.45 -1.23 21.92
N LYS A 76 5.72 0.05 21.67
CA LYS A 76 6.91 0.49 20.95
C LYS A 76 8.08 0.54 21.92
N PRO A 77 9.29 0.15 21.49
CA PRO A 77 10.44 0.17 22.37
C PRO A 77 10.84 1.60 22.74
N ASP A 78 11.27 1.80 23.99
CA ASP A 78 11.59 3.14 24.53
C ASP A 78 12.64 3.89 23.71
N TRP A 79 13.65 3.18 23.19
CA TRP A 79 14.69 3.78 22.35
C TRP A 79 14.12 4.40 21.07
N PHE A 80 13.06 3.82 20.51
CA PHE A 80 12.40 4.37 19.33
C PHE A 80 11.57 5.59 19.70
N LEU A 81 10.87 5.55 20.85
CA LEU A 81 10.09 6.68 21.35
C LEU A 81 10.98 7.89 21.72
N GLN A 82 12.23 7.65 22.13
CA GLN A 82 13.22 8.72 22.31
C GLN A 82 13.56 9.43 20.99
N LYS A 83 13.63 8.69 19.87
CA LYS A 83 13.87 9.25 18.53
C LYS A 83 12.60 9.86 17.92
N VAL A 84 11.45 9.22 18.11
CA VAL A 84 10.13 9.58 17.56
C VAL A 84 9.11 9.62 18.69
N PRO A 85 8.99 10.74 19.43
CA PRO A 85 8.12 10.82 20.61
C PRO A 85 6.64 10.52 20.36
N ARG A 86 6.15 10.84 19.15
CA ARG A 86 4.78 10.50 18.73
C ARG A 86 4.59 9.03 18.34
N GLY A 87 5.66 8.25 18.26
CA GLY A 87 5.66 6.85 17.85
C GLY A 87 5.17 6.60 16.43
N LEU A 88 5.15 7.61 15.56
CA LEU A 88 4.59 7.49 14.21
C LEU A 88 5.42 6.58 13.32
N LEU A 89 4.72 5.84 12.45
CA LEU A 89 5.30 5.05 11.38
C LEU A 89 4.65 5.44 10.04
N PRO A 90 5.41 5.44 8.92
CA PRO A 90 6.85 5.22 8.87
C PRO A 90 7.59 6.40 9.50
N ALA A 91 8.79 6.10 9.99
CA ALA A 91 9.81 7.11 10.24
C ALA A 91 11.05 6.74 9.43
N VAL A 92 11.81 7.74 9.01
CA VAL A 92 13.06 7.51 8.27
C VAL A 92 14.17 8.35 8.89
N GLU A 93 15.34 7.76 9.05
CA GLU A 93 16.57 8.47 9.41
C GLU A 93 17.45 8.58 8.16
N ILE A 94 17.71 9.81 7.71
CA ILE A 94 18.58 10.10 6.55
C ILE A 94 19.78 10.89 7.06
N ASP A 95 20.98 10.32 6.94
CA ASP A 95 22.23 10.93 7.46
C ASP A 95 22.11 11.42 8.92
N GLY A 96 21.48 10.60 9.78
CA GLY A 96 21.26 10.91 11.19
C GLY A 96 20.10 11.87 11.49
N LYS A 97 19.36 12.33 10.48
CA LYS A 97 18.20 13.22 10.66
C LYS A 97 16.89 12.44 10.56
N MET A 98 16.13 12.46 11.66
CA MET A 98 14.81 11.83 11.71
C MET A 98 13.76 12.63 10.93
N MET A 99 12.94 11.91 10.18
CA MET A 99 11.78 12.41 9.45
C MET A 99 10.57 11.53 9.71
N THR A 100 9.41 12.17 9.83
CA THR A 100 8.09 11.52 9.89
C THR A 100 7.22 12.08 8.76
N GLU A 101 5.97 11.64 8.66
CA GLU A 101 5.03 12.03 7.60
C GLU A 101 5.41 11.42 6.24
N SER A 102 4.76 10.30 5.90
CA SER A 102 5.07 9.49 4.72
C SER A 102 5.17 10.27 3.40
N LEU A 103 4.29 11.24 3.13
CA LEU A 103 4.35 12.05 1.90
C LEU A 103 5.63 12.91 1.86
N GLN A 104 5.98 13.55 2.98
CA GLN A 104 7.20 14.37 3.06
C GLN A 104 8.45 13.50 2.95
N ILE A 105 8.48 12.35 3.64
CA ILE A 105 9.55 11.36 3.51
C ILE A 105 9.76 10.97 2.05
N MET A 106 8.69 10.57 1.37
CA MET A 106 8.74 10.16 -0.04
C MET A 106 9.27 11.27 -0.96
N GLN A 107 8.80 12.51 -0.79
CA GLN A 107 9.28 13.66 -1.57
C GLN A 107 10.74 13.99 -1.30
N THR A 108 11.21 13.84 -0.06
CA THR A 108 12.62 14.08 0.30
C THR A 108 13.52 12.97 -0.24
N LEU A 109 13.12 11.71 -0.12
CA LEU A 109 13.85 10.58 -0.70
C LEU A 109 13.94 10.70 -2.23
N ASP A 110 12.85 11.10 -2.89
CA ASP A 110 12.86 11.29 -4.34
C ASP A 110 13.90 12.32 -4.80
N GLN A 111 14.00 13.45 -4.08
CA GLN A 111 14.97 14.52 -4.38
C GLN A 111 16.40 14.20 -3.96
N MET A 112 16.61 13.55 -2.80
CA MET A 112 17.95 13.26 -2.28
C MET A 112 18.64 12.10 -3.00
N PHE A 113 17.86 11.20 -3.63
CA PHE A 113 18.33 10.05 -4.37
C PHE A 113 17.81 10.11 -5.81
N PRO A 114 18.29 11.06 -6.63
CA PRO A 114 17.81 11.21 -8.00
C PRO A 114 18.17 9.98 -8.84
N THR A 115 17.23 9.62 -9.69
CA THR A 115 17.30 8.53 -10.66
C THR A 115 16.85 9.08 -12.01
N ASP A 116 17.10 8.37 -13.12
CA ASP A 116 16.60 8.79 -14.44
C ASP A 116 15.07 8.92 -14.44
N ASN A 117 14.39 8.10 -13.64
CA ASN A 117 12.96 8.18 -13.37
C ASN A 117 12.71 8.86 -12.01
N MET A 118 12.46 10.17 -12.02
CA MET A 118 12.00 10.89 -10.82
C MET A 118 10.54 10.53 -10.52
N MET A 119 10.19 10.34 -9.25
CA MET A 119 8.83 9.95 -8.84
C MET A 119 7.85 11.14 -8.85
N LEU A 120 8.35 12.37 -8.91
CA LEU A 120 7.57 13.57 -9.19
C LEU A 120 8.22 14.42 -10.30
N PRO A 121 7.41 15.14 -11.10
CA PRO A 121 7.87 15.91 -12.25
C PRO A 121 8.40 17.30 -11.83
N TYR A 122 9.43 17.37 -10.97
CA TYR A 122 9.92 18.63 -10.39
C TYR A 122 10.33 19.70 -11.41
N GLY A 123 10.74 19.31 -12.62
CA GLY A 123 11.10 20.22 -13.71
C GLY A 123 9.93 20.74 -14.54
N ASP A 124 8.73 20.16 -14.40
CA ASP A 124 7.55 20.51 -15.18
C ASP A 124 6.45 21.03 -14.25
N LYS A 125 6.28 22.37 -14.24
CA LYS A 125 5.31 23.04 -13.36
C LYS A 125 3.87 22.58 -13.61
N ALA A 126 3.50 22.31 -14.86
CA ALA A 126 2.13 21.92 -15.19
C ALA A 126 1.84 20.50 -14.69
N LYS A 127 2.76 19.55 -14.96
CA LYS A 127 2.64 18.18 -14.42
C LYS A 127 2.75 18.13 -12.90
N MET A 128 3.54 19.02 -12.29
CA MET A 128 3.62 19.13 -10.84
C MET A 128 2.30 19.66 -10.25
N GLY A 129 1.64 20.61 -10.93
CA GLY A 129 0.29 21.06 -10.56
C GLY A 129 -0.72 19.91 -10.63
N LEU A 130 -0.72 19.13 -11.72
CA LEU A 130 -1.54 17.93 -11.84
C LEU A 130 -1.27 16.93 -10.69
N ALA A 131 0.00 16.67 -10.36
CA ALA A 131 0.36 15.80 -9.25
C ALA A 131 -0.21 16.30 -7.92
N GLN A 132 -0.18 17.61 -7.67
CA GLN A 132 -0.76 18.21 -6.46
C GLN A 132 -2.28 18.07 -6.40
N ASP A 133 -2.97 18.29 -7.52
CA ASP A 133 -4.42 18.10 -7.62
C ASP A 133 -4.80 16.64 -7.35
N LEU A 134 -4.03 15.69 -7.89
CA LEU A 134 -4.22 14.25 -7.67
C LEU A 134 -3.97 13.85 -6.21
N LEU A 135 -2.95 14.40 -5.55
CA LEU A 135 -2.73 14.18 -4.11
C LEU A 135 -3.87 14.77 -3.27
N GLY A 136 -4.47 15.89 -3.71
CA GLY A 136 -5.69 16.44 -3.11
C GLY A 136 -6.89 15.51 -3.24
N LEU A 137 -7.11 14.97 -4.45
CA LEU A 137 -8.16 13.99 -4.71
C LEU A 137 -7.98 12.70 -3.90
N GLU A 138 -6.74 12.28 -3.65
CA GLU A 138 -6.46 11.10 -2.82
C GLU A 138 -6.92 11.31 -1.38
N ARG A 139 -6.67 12.51 -0.83
CA ARG A 139 -7.13 12.88 0.50
C ARG A 139 -8.66 12.92 0.59
N GLU A 140 -9.33 13.41 -0.46
CA GLU A 140 -10.79 13.36 -0.56
C GLU A 140 -11.30 11.93 -0.60
N LEU A 141 -10.67 11.05 -1.38
CA LEU A 141 -11.02 9.63 -1.45
C LEU A 141 -10.86 8.95 -0.09
N PHE A 142 -9.73 9.18 0.59
CA PHE A 142 -9.47 8.64 1.91
C PHE A 142 -10.55 9.07 2.92
N GLY A 143 -10.93 10.35 2.93
CA GLY A 143 -12.00 10.87 3.79
C GLY A 143 -13.37 10.26 3.48
N ALA A 144 -13.69 10.11 2.18
CA ALA A 144 -14.94 9.48 1.73
C ALA A 144 -14.99 7.99 2.12
N TRP A 145 -13.88 7.26 1.95
CA TRP A 145 -13.75 5.87 2.39
C TRP A 145 -13.94 5.73 3.90
N CYS A 146 -13.26 6.55 4.70
CA CYS A 146 -13.41 6.51 6.15
C CYS A 146 -14.86 6.76 6.58
N SER A 147 -15.50 7.76 5.97
CA SER A 147 -16.91 8.09 6.24
C SER A 147 -17.85 6.96 5.81
N TYR A 148 -17.54 6.27 4.73
CA TYR A 148 -18.36 5.16 4.24
C TYR A 148 -18.21 3.92 5.10
N VAL A 149 -16.97 3.45 5.33
CA VAL A 149 -16.70 2.15 5.96
C VAL A 149 -16.86 2.17 7.47
N PHE A 150 -16.42 3.22 8.16
CA PHE A 150 -16.33 3.24 9.63
C PHE A 150 -17.49 3.96 10.31
N GLN A 151 -18.41 4.57 9.55
CA GLN A 151 -19.64 5.16 10.11
C GLN A 151 -20.86 4.26 9.85
N PRO A 152 -21.87 4.26 10.75
CA PRO A 152 -23.08 3.47 10.57
C PRO A 152 -23.88 3.87 9.32
N GLY A 153 -24.49 2.87 8.68
CA GLY A 153 -25.36 3.06 7.52
C GLY A 153 -24.61 3.27 6.19
N GLU A 154 -25.34 3.80 5.21
CA GLU A 154 -24.88 3.97 3.82
C GLU A 154 -24.88 5.44 3.34
N ARG A 155 -25.04 6.42 4.24
CA ARG A 155 -25.17 7.84 3.87
C ARG A 155 -23.98 8.36 3.04
N ALA A 156 -22.77 7.89 3.33
CA ALA A 156 -21.56 8.31 2.63
C ALA A 156 -21.27 7.50 1.34
N LYS A 157 -22.10 6.50 1.00
CA LYS A 157 -21.92 5.66 -0.20
C LYS A 157 -21.83 6.47 -1.48
N GLY A 158 -22.77 7.38 -1.69
CA GLY A 158 -22.81 8.20 -2.90
C GLY A 158 -21.59 9.13 -3.03
N LEU A 159 -21.09 9.67 -1.92
CA LEU A 159 -19.85 10.46 -1.91
C LEU A 159 -18.64 9.58 -2.26
N PHE A 160 -18.53 8.40 -1.65
CA PHE A 160 -17.46 7.45 -1.95
C PHE A 160 -17.48 6.99 -3.41
N GLU A 161 -18.62 6.56 -3.95
CA GLU A 161 -18.76 6.14 -5.35
C GLU A 161 -18.44 7.29 -6.32
N SER A 162 -18.90 8.51 -6.03
CA SER A 162 -18.59 9.71 -6.83
C SER A 162 -17.09 10.03 -6.84
N THR A 163 -16.43 9.95 -5.69
CA THR A 163 -14.98 10.17 -5.62
C THR A 163 -14.19 9.06 -6.29
N MET A 164 -14.59 7.78 -6.16
CA MET A 164 -14.01 6.67 -6.92
C MET A 164 -14.15 6.87 -8.44
N SER A 165 -15.30 7.35 -8.93
CA SER A 165 -15.49 7.67 -10.34
C SER A 165 -14.58 8.81 -10.82
N ARG A 166 -14.28 9.79 -9.97
CA ARG A 166 -13.30 10.85 -10.28
C ARG A 166 -11.88 10.31 -10.36
N VAL A 167 -11.53 9.38 -9.46
CA VAL A 167 -10.22 8.71 -9.45
C VAL A 167 -10.05 7.83 -10.69
N ASP A 168 -11.05 7.03 -11.04
CA ASP A 168 -11.04 6.23 -12.27
C ASP A 168 -10.88 7.10 -13.53
N LYS A 169 -11.64 8.20 -13.60
CA LYS A 169 -11.50 9.16 -14.70
C LYS A 169 -10.10 9.80 -14.76
N ALA A 170 -9.49 10.07 -13.60
CA ALA A 170 -8.16 10.65 -13.52
C ALA A 170 -7.08 9.68 -14.02
N LEU A 171 -7.19 8.38 -13.72
CA LEU A 171 -6.32 7.34 -14.29
C LEU A 171 -6.44 7.28 -15.83
N GLY A 172 -7.66 7.42 -16.36
CA GLY A 172 -7.90 7.45 -17.81
C GLY A 172 -7.53 8.76 -18.52
N ALA A 173 -7.00 9.77 -17.80
CA ALA A 173 -6.69 11.08 -18.37
C ALA A 173 -5.31 11.14 -19.07
N THR A 174 -4.44 10.18 -18.80
CA THR A 174 -3.10 10.06 -19.38
C THR A 174 -2.93 8.73 -20.12
N PRO A 175 -2.04 8.64 -21.12
CA PRO A 175 -1.70 7.36 -21.74
C PRO A 175 -1.05 6.40 -20.74
N GLY A 176 -1.42 5.12 -20.82
CA GLY A 176 -0.92 4.07 -19.93
C GLY A 176 -1.72 3.97 -18.62
N PRO A 177 -1.30 3.08 -17.71
CA PRO A 177 -2.07 2.79 -16.50
C PRO A 177 -1.83 3.79 -15.36
N TRP A 178 -0.78 4.62 -15.43
CA TRP A 178 -0.33 5.47 -14.32
C TRP A 178 -0.95 6.87 -14.35
N PHE A 179 -1.18 7.48 -13.19
CA PHE A 179 -1.84 8.79 -13.05
C PHE A 179 -1.17 9.94 -13.81
N LEU A 180 0.16 9.91 -13.93
CA LEU A 180 0.94 10.93 -14.66
C LEU A 180 1.43 10.43 -16.03
N GLY A 181 0.91 9.28 -16.48
CA GLY A 181 1.38 8.54 -17.64
C GLY A 181 2.82 8.03 -17.52
N GLY A 182 3.40 7.66 -18.66
CA GLY A 182 4.76 7.10 -18.73
C GLY A 182 4.79 5.59 -18.51
N ASP A 183 5.99 5.04 -18.36
CA ASP A 183 6.20 3.59 -18.30
C ASP A 183 6.23 3.05 -16.86
N TYR A 184 6.38 3.92 -15.85
CA TYR A 184 6.59 3.55 -14.45
C TYR A 184 5.64 4.31 -13.51
N PRO A 185 5.21 3.69 -12.39
CA PRO A 185 4.41 4.37 -11.39
C PRO A 185 5.20 5.51 -10.74
N THR A 186 4.46 6.53 -10.32
CA THR A 186 5.01 7.72 -9.66
C THR A 186 4.69 7.72 -8.17
N LEU A 187 5.14 8.75 -7.46
CA LEU A 187 4.78 8.96 -6.06
C LEU A 187 3.25 9.05 -5.89
N VAL A 188 2.55 9.63 -6.88
CA VAL A 188 1.09 9.72 -6.86
C VAL A 188 0.48 8.32 -6.84
N ASP A 189 0.91 7.43 -7.72
CA ASP A 189 0.43 6.05 -7.75
C ASP A 189 0.66 5.33 -6.42
N MET A 190 1.83 5.50 -5.79
CA MET A 190 2.14 4.90 -4.48
C MET A 190 1.25 5.45 -3.36
N GLN A 191 0.93 6.74 -3.42
CA GLN A 191 0.02 7.38 -2.47
C GLN A 191 -1.38 6.77 -2.54
N TYR A 192 -1.87 6.45 -3.74
CA TYR A 192 -3.17 5.82 -3.94
C TYR A 192 -3.16 4.31 -3.65
N VAL A 193 -2.17 3.55 -4.15
CA VAL A 193 -2.22 2.07 -4.16
C VAL A 193 -2.32 1.50 -2.76
N SER A 194 -1.52 2.03 -1.82
CA SER A 194 -1.54 1.59 -0.43
C SER A 194 -2.92 1.75 0.23
N HIS A 195 -3.72 2.75 -0.16
CA HIS A 195 -5.05 2.94 0.40
C HIS A 195 -6.13 2.22 -0.39
N ILE A 196 -6.13 2.29 -1.73
CA ILE A 196 -7.15 1.59 -2.53
C ILE A 196 -7.03 0.08 -2.31
N GLU A 197 -5.82 -0.48 -2.16
CA GLU A 197 -5.61 -1.88 -1.82
C GLU A 197 -6.39 -2.29 -0.55
N ARG A 198 -6.46 -1.41 0.46
CA ARG A 198 -7.26 -1.61 1.68
C ARG A 198 -8.74 -1.34 1.47
N MET A 199 -9.10 -0.44 0.55
CA MET A 199 -10.50 -0.18 0.19
C MET A 199 -11.15 -1.40 -0.47
N LEU A 200 -10.41 -2.16 -1.30
CA LEU A 200 -10.95 -3.34 -2.00
C LEU A 200 -11.59 -4.36 -1.02
N PRO A 201 -10.87 -4.91 -0.03
CA PRO A 201 -11.44 -5.87 0.92
C PRO A 201 -12.39 -5.21 1.91
N SER A 202 -12.09 -4.00 2.41
CA SER A 202 -12.92 -3.35 3.42
C SER A 202 -14.31 -2.97 2.92
N CYS A 203 -14.41 -2.43 1.70
CA CYS A 203 -15.69 -2.12 1.08
C CYS A 203 -16.49 -3.40 0.76
N LEU A 204 -15.81 -4.49 0.38
CA LEU A 204 -16.48 -5.76 0.14
C LEU A 204 -16.98 -6.41 1.44
N TYR A 205 -16.13 -6.47 2.46
CA TYR A 205 -16.37 -7.16 3.72
C TYR A 205 -17.37 -6.45 4.64
N TRP A 206 -17.33 -5.12 4.73
CA TRP A 206 -18.27 -4.36 5.57
C TRP A 206 -19.43 -3.78 4.77
N LYS A 207 -19.27 -3.49 3.48
CA LYS A 207 -20.30 -2.79 2.71
C LYS A 207 -20.90 -3.58 1.55
N GLY A 208 -20.45 -4.82 1.33
CA GLY A 208 -20.90 -5.64 0.21
C GLY A 208 -20.58 -5.02 -1.16
N MET A 209 -19.67 -4.04 -1.22
CA MET A 209 -19.36 -3.29 -2.43
C MET A 209 -18.07 -3.82 -3.03
N ARG A 210 -18.19 -4.50 -4.17
CA ARG A 210 -17.05 -4.88 -5.01
C ARG A 210 -16.58 -3.66 -5.81
N ILE A 211 -15.30 -3.33 -5.71
CA ILE A 211 -14.65 -2.24 -6.48
C ILE A 211 -14.04 -2.81 -7.76
N ARG A 212 -13.01 -3.66 -7.65
CA ARG A 212 -12.36 -4.29 -8.81
C ARG A 212 -13.23 -5.36 -9.46
N GLY A 213 -13.19 -5.45 -10.78
CA GLY A 213 -13.99 -6.40 -11.56
C GLY A 213 -15.49 -6.14 -11.48
N SER A 214 -15.91 -4.96 -11.03
CA SER A 214 -17.32 -4.55 -10.99
C SER A 214 -17.84 -4.01 -12.33
N GLY A 215 -16.92 -3.72 -13.26
CA GLY A 215 -17.19 -3.01 -14.51
C GLY A 215 -17.40 -1.49 -14.36
N LYS A 216 -17.46 -0.96 -13.14
CA LYS A 216 -17.64 0.49 -12.89
C LYS A 216 -16.36 1.30 -12.98
N TYR A 217 -15.21 0.70 -12.69
CA TYR A 217 -13.92 1.39 -12.56
C TYR A 217 -12.83 0.70 -13.40
N PRO A 218 -12.96 0.71 -14.74
CA PRO A 218 -12.06 -0.03 -15.63
C PRO A 218 -10.61 0.48 -15.61
N ASN A 219 -10.38 1.77 -15.36
CA ASN A 219 -9.03 2.32 -15.28
C ASN A 219 -8.36 1.93 -13.95
N VAL A 220 -9.14 1.86 -12.86
CA VAL A 220 -8.66 1.28 -11.59
C VAL A 220 -8.30 -0.21 -11.77
N ASP A 221 -9.11 -0.96 -12.51
CA ASP A 221 -8.83 -2.37 -12.80
C ASP A 221 -7.50 -2.54 -13.58
N ALA A 222 -7.28 -1.74 -14.63
CA ALA A 222 -6.06 -1.74 -15.43
C ALA A 222 -4.83 -1.28 -14.64
N TRP A 223 -5.00 -0.28 -13.78
CA TRP A 223 -3.94 0.24 -12.91
C TRP A 223 -3.45 -0.78 -11.90
N PHE A 224 -4.36 -1.55 -11.28
CA PHE A 224 -3.95 -2.65 -10.41
C PHE A 224 -3.30 -3.79 -11.18
N ALA A 225 -3.79 -4.14 -12.38
CA ALA A 225 -3.13 -5.15 -13.21
C ALA A 225 -1.67 -4.77 -13.50
N ALA A 226 -1.41 -3.50 -13.82
CA ALA A 226 -0.06 -2.99 -14.01
C ALA A 226 0.78 -3.03 -12.72
N PHE A 227 0.18 -2.79 -11.54
CA PHE A 227 0.86 -2.95 -10.26
C PHE A 227 1.18 -4.42 -9.95
N GLU A 228 0.30 -5.35 -10.31
CA GLU A 228 0.45 -6.79 -10.10
C GLU A 228 1.58 -7.40 -10.95
N GLU A 229 2.00 -6.71 -12.02
CA GLU A 229 3.23 -7.03 -12.77
C GLU A 229 4.52 -6.59 -12.06
N ARG A 230 4.42 -5.76 -11.00
CA ARG A 230 5.61 -5.22 -10.30
C ARG A 230 5.99 -6.12 -9.12
N PRO A 231 7.20 -6.73 -9.12
CA PRO A 231 7.64 -7.60 -8.02
C PRO A 231 7.66 -6.91 -6.65
N THR A 232 7.96 -5.61 -6.63
CA THR A 232 7.97 -4.75 -5.45
C THR A 232 6.57 -4.62 -4.82
N TYR A 233 5.52 -4.45 -5.62
CA TYR A 233 4.14 -4.41 -5.15
C TYR A 233 3.68 -5.78 -4.69
N VAL A 234 3.91 -6.82 -5.49
CA VAL A 234 3.54 -8.19 -5.13
C VAL A 234 4.19 -8.63 -3.80
N ALA A 235 5.43 -8.22 -3.54
CA ALA A 235 6.13 -8.54 -2.30
C ALA A 235 5.64 -7.77 -1.06
N THR A 236 4.86 -6.71 -1.25
CA THR A 236 4.45 -5.80 -0.17
C THR A 236 2.93 -5.68 0.00
N LYS A 237 2.14 -6.17 -0.96
CA LYS A 237 0.68 -6.22 -0.87
C LYS A 237 0.21 -7.22 0.20
N GLY A 238 -0.87 -6.90 0.88
CA GLY A 238 -1.60 -7.83 1.74
C GLY A 238 -2.76 -8.50 1.03
N ASP A 239 -3.15 -9.69 1.50
CA ASP A 239 -4.37 -10.36 1.06
C ASP A 239 -5.64 -9.74 1.71
N PHE A 240 -6.81 -10.13 1.21
CA PHE A 240 -8.09 -9.59 1.70
C PHE A 240 -8.35 -9.89 3.18
N TYR A 241 -7.98 -11.07 3.67
CA TYR A 241 -8.20 -11.46 5.07
C TYR A 241 -7.32 -10.63 6.02
N THR A 242 -6.06 -10.47 5.66
CA THR A 242 -5.08 -9.65 6.38
C THR A 242 -5.61 -8.23 6.52
N HIS A 243 -6.07 -7.62 5.41
CA HIS A 243 -6.58 -6.24 5.43
C HIS A 243 -7.85 -6.06 6.27
N VAL A 244 -8.83 -6.98 6.21
CA VAL A 244 -10.04 -6.81 7.05
C VAL A 244 -9.75 -7.01 8.53
N THR A 245 -8.66 -7.72 8.86
CA THR A 245 -8.22 -7.97 10.24
C THR A 245 -7.32 -6.86 10.78
N ASP A 246 -6.49 -6.24 9.94
CA ASP A 246 -5.52 -5.22 10.34
C ASP A 246 -6.08 -3.78 10.31
N ILE A 247 -7.16 -3.53 9.56
CA ILE A 247 -7.82 -2.23 9.44
C ILE A 247 -8.48 -1.80 10.76
N PRO A 248 -9.26 -2.65 11.47
CA PRO A 248 -9.97 -2.21 12.67
C PRO A 248 -9.06 -1.63 13.76
N PRO A 249 -7.89 -2.22 14.05
CA PRO A 249 -6.94 -1.62 14.99
C PRO A 249 -6.30 -0.30 14.52
N GLN A 250 -6.30 -0.01 13.21
CA GLN A 250 -5.69 1.19 12.63
C GLN A 250 -6.69 2.35 12.47
N TYR A 251 -7.89 2.04 12.00
CA TYR A 251 -8.90 3.03 11.59
C TYR A 251 -10.19 2.99 12.42
N GLY A 252 -10.37 1.94 13.23
CA GLY A 252 -11.61 1.66 13.96
C GLY A 252 -12.45 0.56 13.29
N PRO A 253 -13.43 0.00 14.00
CA PRO A 253 -14.25 -1.11 13.49
C PRO A 253 -15.07 -0.68 12.27
N GLY A 254 -14.96 -1.44 11.18
CA GLY A 254 -15.85 -1.30 10.04
C GLY A 254 -17.30 -1.59 10.43
N GLN A 255 -18.24 -0.93 9.75
CA GLN A 255 -19.66 -0.96 10.08
C GLN A 255 -20.41 -1.81 9.04
N PRO A 256 -20.65 -3.11 9.32
CA PRO A 256 -21.27 -4.01 8.36
C PRO A 256 -22.71 -3.61 8.01
N VAL A 257 -23.13 -3.92 6.79
CA VAL A 257 -24.52 -3.83 6.32
C VAL A 257 -24.99 -5.18 5.80
N ASP A 258 -26.30 -5.40 5.67
CA ASP A 258 -26.87 -6.70 5.26
C ASP A 258 -26.31 -7.21 3.93
N ALA A 259 -26.05 -6.30 2.98
CA ALA A 259 -25.46 -6.65 1.67
C ALA A 259 -24.06 -7.27 1.76
N ALA A 260 -23.35 -7.11 2.89
CA ALA A 260 -22.03 -7.66 3.11
C ALA A 260 -22.04 -9.14 3.56
N ALA A 261 -23.17 -9.62 4.11
CA ALA A 261 -23.30 -10.95 4.69
C ALA A 261 -22.82 -12.11 3.81
N PRO A 262 -23.00 -12.09 2.46
CA PRO A 262 -22.50 -13.17 1.59
C PRO A 262 -20.97 -13.22 1.45
N PHE A 263 -20.25 -12.14 1.76
CA PHE A 263 -18.80 -12.02 1.54
C PHE A 263 -17.99 -12.32 2.79
N ILE A 264 -18.49 -11.97 3.97
CA ILE A 264 -17.83 -12.17 5.27
C ILE A 264 -17.28 -13.60 5.43
N PRO A 265 -18.09 -14.68 5.37
CA PRO A 265 -17.59 -16.03 5.60
C PRO A 265 -16.63 -16.53 4.51
N LYS A 266 -16.64 -15.91 3.33
CA LYS A 266 -15.71 -16.26 2.24
C LYS A 266 -14.33 -15.64 2.46
N ILE A 267 -14.30 -14.40 2.99
CA ILE A 267 -13.07 -13.69 3.34
C ILE A 267 -12.48 -14.24 4.65
N ASP A 268 -13.32 -14.57 5.64
CA ASP A 268 -12.89 -15.17 6.91
C ASP A 268 -12.46 -16.64 6.78
N GLY A 269 -12.77 -17.28 5.64
CA GLY A 269 -12.59 -18.72 5.46
C GLY A 269 -13.54 -19.59 6.30
N SER A 270 -14.57 -19.02 6.91
CA SER A 270 -15.53 -19.73 7.79
C SER A 270 -16.73 -20.36 7.05
N ALA A 271 -16.85 -20.15 5.74
CA ALA A 271 -17.87 -20.80 4.91
C ALA A 271 -17.76 -22.35 4.96
N ARG A 272 -18.86 -23.08 4.69
CA ARG A 272 -18.82 -24.55 4.51
C ARG A 272 -17.94 -24.98 3.34
N GLU A 273 -17.80 -24.10 2.35
CA GLU A 273 -16.79 -24.12 1.28
C GLU A 273 -15.60 -23.23 1.66
N GLY A 274 -15.17 -23.32 2.93
CA GLY A 274 -14.10 -22.50 3.48
C GLY A 274 -12.76 -22.78 2.80
N TRP A 275 -11.70 -22.17 3.32
CA TRP A 275 -10.39 -22.33 2.73
C TRP A 275 -9.92 -23.79 2.79
N SER A 276 -9.85 -24.46 1.65
CA SER A 276 -9.13 -25.72 1.50
C SER A 276 -7.70 -25.42 1.08
N LEU A 277 -6.72 -25.88 1.87
CA LEU A 277 -5.32 -25.71 1.52
C LEU A 277 -4.82 -26.90 0.66
N PRO A 278 -4.01 -26.65 -0.40
CA PRO A 278 -3.59 -25.34 -0.88
C PRO A 278 -4.78 -24.58 -1.51
N LEU A 279 -4.80 -23.25 -1.34
CA LEU A 279 -5.82 -22.42 -1.97
C LEU A 279 -5.79 -22.62 -3.50
N PRO A 280 -6.95 -22.61 -4.17
CA PRO A 280 -6.99 -22.62 -5.61
C PRO A 280 -6.31 -21.35 -6.17
N PRO A 281 -5.75 -21.40 -7.39
CA PRO A 281 -5.23 -20.21 -8.05
C PRO A 281 -6.29 -19.12 -8.15
N LEU A 282 -5.88 -17.86 -7.95
CA LEU A 282 -6.76 -16.71 -8.14
C LEU A 282 -7.17 -16.60 -9.62
N SER A 283 -8.39 -16.14 -9.84
CA SER A 283 -9.02 -15.95 -11.15
C SER A 283 -9.85 -14.67 -11.17
N GLY A 284 -10.34 -14.25 -12.34
CA GLY A 284 -11.24 -13.10 -12.45
C GLY A 284 -12.54 -13.23 -11.65
N ASP A 285 -12.95 -14.46 -11.33
CA ASP A 285 -14.13 -14.75 -10.51
C ASP A 285 -13.84 -14.77 -8.99
N SER A 286 -12.57 -14.70 -8.61
CA SER A 286 -12.15 -14.66 -7.20
C SER A 286 -12.64 -13.40 -6.50
N LEU A 287 -12.72 -13.45 -5.16
CA LEU A 287 -13.02 -12.26 -4.36
C LEU A 287 -11.86 -11.27 -4.36
N GLU A 288 -10.63 -11.79 -4.27
CA GLU A 288 -9.38 -11.08 -4.55
C GLU A 288 -9.00 -11.40 -6.00
N PRO A 289 -9.48 -10.60 -6.99
CA PRO A 289 -9.11 -10.84 -8.37
C PRO A 289 -7.62 -10.51 -8.55
N VAL A 290 -6.90 -11.39 -9.22
CA VAL A 290 -5.64 -11.07 -9.89
C VAL A 290 -5.94 -11.21 -11.37
N LEU A 291 -5.73 -10.13 -12.13
CA LEU A 291 -5.93 -10.12 -13.58
C LEU A 291 -4.61 -10.40 -14.29
#